data_AF-A0A7G2LXN5-F1
#
_entry.id   AF-A0A7G2LXN5-F1
#
_cell.length_a   1.000
_cell.length_b   1.000
_cell.length_c   1.000
_cell.angle_alpha   90.00
_cell.angle_beta   90.00
_cell.angle_gamma   90.00
#
_symmetry.space_group_name_H-M   'P 1'
#
loop_
_entity.id
_entity.type
_entity.pdbx_description
1 polymer ?
#
loop_
_entity_poly.entity_id
_entity_poly.type
_entity_poly.pdbx_seq_one_letter_code
_entity_poly.pdbx_strand_id
1 'polypeptide(L)'
;DQLELEARRTAARTEETWGAGGYTWVQFDAISCDARACANLDLPFFIEGLRDILERRPDPHTANLLASYCASAIGQAAPSEDAAGEVRAEIADCARWIVRDHMTELHPLLWAHAARGFDNNLRVRSPSRFAASGREEAMRIITGLFQREIEAGKRVIFTEGRRQIALPG
;
A
#
# COMPACT_ATOMS: atom_id res chain seq x y z
N ASP A 1 -21.60 5.34 9.15
CA ASP A 1 -22.14 6.67 9.51
C ASP A 1 -21.17 7.49 10.35
N GLN A 2 -20.86 7.11 11.60
CA GLN A 2 -19.91 7.89 12.42
C GLN A 2 -18.47 7.85 11.91
N LEU A 3 -17.97 6.68 11.49
CA LEU A 3 -16.63 6.53 10.90
C LEU A 3 -16.45 7.44 9.68
N GLU A 4 -17.37 7.35 8.72
CA GLU A 4 -17.37 8.16 7.51
C GLU A 4 -17.40 9.67 7.81
N LEU A 5 -18.24 10.09 8.76
CA LEU A 5 -18.29 11.49 9.19
C LEU A 5 -16.96 11.96 9.78
N GLU A 6 -16.34 11.16 10.64
CA GLU A 6 -15.04 11.51 11.25
C GLU A 6 -13.89 11.45 10.25
N ALA A 7 -13.94 10.55 9.25
CA ALA A 7 -12.98 10.51 8.16
C ALA A 7 -13.04 11.81 7.33
N ARG A 8 -14.24 12.27 6.97
CA ARG A 8 -14.42 13.54 6.24
C ARG A 8 -14.04 14.75 7.06
N ARG A 9 -14.39 14.78 8.35
CA ARG A 9 -13.95 15.85 9.27
C ARG A 9 -12.43 15.89 9.39
N THR A 10 -11.80 14.74 9.45
CA THR A 10 -10.34 14.65 9.50
C THR A 10 -9.73 15.16 8.21
N ALA A 11 -10.21 14.73 7.05
CA ALA A 11 -9.78 15.27 5.77
C ALA A 11 -9.87 16.80 5.73
N ALA A 12 -11.02 17.38 6.08
CA ALA A 12 -11.20 18.83 6.13
C ALA A 12 -10.26 19.53 7.13
N ARG A 13 -10.02 18.95 8.31
CA ARG A 13 -9.08 19.50 9.30
C ARG A 13 -7.63 19.47 8.81
N THR A 14 -7.30 18.52 7.94
CA THR A 14 -5.92 18.27 7.49
C THR A 14 -5.67 18.64 6.04
N GLU A 15 -6.66 19.20 5.35
CA GLU A 15 -6.69 19.41 3.89
C GLU A 15 -5.45 20.17 3.40
N GLU A 16 -5.06 21.22 4.12
CA GLU A 16 -3.88 22.02 3.77
C GLU A 16 -2.61 21.16 3.70
N THR A 17 -2.46 20.21 4.63
CA THR A 17 -1.26 19.36 4.73
C THR A 17 -1.37 18.12 3.86
N TRP A 18 -2.54 17.50 3.80
CA TRP A 18 -2.73 16.14 3.31
C TRP A 18 -3.75 15.99 2.19
N GLY A 19 -4.43 17.07 1.78
CA GLY A 19 -5.58 16.98 0.86
C GLY A 19 -6.62 15.98 1.39
N ALA A 20 -7.04 15.05 0.55
CA ALA A 20 -7.91 13.93 0.92
C ALA A 20 -7.21 12.87 1.78
N GLY A 21 -5.89 12.92 1.97
CA GLY A 21 -5.11 11.93 2.73
C GLY A 21 -5.58 11.71 4.17
N GLY A 22 -6.16 12.73 4.81
CA GLY A 22 -6.78 12.58 6.14
C GLY A 22 -7.95 11.59 6.15
N TYR A 23 -8.71 11.51 5.05
CA TYR A 23 -9.77 10.50 4.88
C TYR A 23 -9.17 9.10 4.80
N THR A 24 -8.20 8.91 3.91
CA THR A 24 -7.52 7.63 3.68
C THR A 24 -6.89 7.10 4.96
N TRP A 25 -6.22 7.93 5.75
CA TRP A 25 -5.61 7.49 7.02
C TRP A 25 -6.63 7.00 8.05
N VAL A 26 -7.78 7.66 8.17
CA VAL A 26 -8.84 7.21 9.09
C VAL A 26 -9.43 5.88 8.62
N GLN A 27 -9.61 5.70 7.31
CA GLN A 27 -10.23 4.49 6.76
C GLN A 27 -9.27 3.29 6.70
N PHE A 28 -7.96 3.53 6.66
CA PHE A 28 -6.92 2.53 6.40
C PHE A 28 -7.04 1.26 7.26
N ASP A 29 -7.18 1.40 8.57
CA ASP A 29 -7.33 0.26 9.48
C ASP A 29 -8.75 -0.32 9.45
N ALA A 30 -9.75 0.56 9.37
CA ALA A 30 -11.16 0.18 9.43
C ALA A 30 -11.57 -0.75 8.30
N ILE A 31 -11.20 -0.45 7.05
CA ILE A 31 -11.62 -1.25 5.89
C ILE A 31 -10.86 -2.59 5.79
N SER A 32 -9.70 -2.72 6.44
CA SER A 32 -8.99 -3.99 6.54
C SER A 32 -9.74 -4.96 7.45
N CYS A 33 -10.27 -4.46 8.57
CA CYS A 33 -10.87 -5.24 9.65
C CYS A 33 -12.38 -5.44 9.54
N ASP A 34 -13.11 -4.52 8.88
CA ASP A 34 -14.57 -4.55 8.79
C ASP A 34 -15.05 -4.51 7.32
N ALA A 35 -15.65 -5.62 6.88
CA ALA A 35 -16.21 -5.74 5.52
C ALA A 35 -17.32 -4.71 5.26
N ARG A 36 -18.10 -4.32 6.28
CA ARG A 36 -19.13 -3.28 6.13
C ARG A 36 -18.51 -1.91 5.97
N ALA A 37 -17.43 -1.60 6.70
CA ALA A 37 -16.69 -0.35 6.49
C ALA A 37 -16.11 -0.30 5.07
N CYS A 38 -15.55 -1.41 4.60
CA CYS A 38 -15.02 -1.55 3.24
C CYS A 38 -16.12 -1.36 2.18
N ALA A 39 -17.26 -2.03 2.31
CA ALA A 39 -18.37 -1.92 1.36
C ALA A 39 -19.00 -0.52 1.27
N ASN A 40 -18.87 0.31 2.32
CA ASN A 40 -19.42 1.66 2.36
C ASN A 40 -18.38 2.75 2.12
N LEU A 41 -17.15 2.38 1.74
CA LEU A 41 -16.06 3.33 1.51
C LEU A 41 -16.39 4.24 0.32
N ASP A 42 -16.14 5.55 0.47
CA ASP A 42 -16.03 6.44 -0.69
C ASP A 42 -14.70 6.14 -1.39
N LEU A 43 -14.72 5.12 -2.25
CA LEU A 43 -13.54 4.58 -2.89
C LEU A 43 -12.81 5.60 -3.78
N PRO A 44 -13.49 6.40 -4.63
CA PRO A 44 -12.83 7.46 -5.39
C PRO A 44 -12.08 8.44 -4.49
N PHE A 45 -12.69 8.88 -3.38
CA PHE A 45 -12.06 9.80 -2.45
C PHE A 45 -10.91 9.15 -1.66
N PHE A 46 -11.01 7.86 -1.35
CA PHE A 46 -9.91 7.09 -0.77
C PHE A 46 -8.69 7.01 -1.71
N ILE A 47 -8.91 6.74 -3.00
CA ILE A 47 -7.86 6.66 -4.02
C ILE A 47 -7.23 8.05 -4.27
N GLU A 48 -8.04 9.11 -4.28
CA GLU A 48 -7.54 10.49 -4.32
C GLU A 48 -6.62 10.76 -3.12
N GLY A 49 -7.04 10.37 -1.91
CA GLY A 49 -6.22 10.51 -0.73
C GLY A 49 -4.91 9.69 -0.76
N LEU A 50 -4.89 8.51 -1.39
CA LEU A 50 -3.64 7.78 -1.64
C LEU A 50 -2.67 8.60 -2.51
N ARG A 51 -3.17 9.25 -3.56
CA ARG A 51 -2.36 10.10 -4.45
C ARG A 51 -1.85 11.32 -3.70
N ASP A 52 -2.72 12.03 -3.00
CA ASP A 52 -2.36 13.19 -2.20
C ASP A 52 -1.25 12.86 -1.18
N ILE A 53 -1.37 11.74 -0.47
CA ILE A 53 -0.35 11.29 0.48
C ILE A 53 1.00 11.12 -0.22
N LEU A 54 1.03 10.44 -1.37
CA LEU A 54 2.26 10.15 -2.09
C LEU A 54 2.89 11.37 -2.76
N GLU A 55 2.07 12.32 -3.22
CA GLU A 55 2.54 13.58 -3.81
C GLU A 55 3.12 14.52 -2.75
N ARG A 56 2.47 14.60 -1.58
CA ARG A 56 2.87 15.48 -0.49
C ARG A 56 3.99 14.88 0.37
N ARG A 57 4.13 13.55 0.36
CA ARG A 57 5.19 12.79 1.05
C ARG A 57 5.82 11.75 0.11
N PRO A 58 6.66 12.20 -0.85
CA PRO A 58 7.31 11.34 -1.82
C PRO A 58 8.55 10.65 -1.19
N ASP A 59 8.37 9.98 -0.06
CA ASP A 59 9.43 9.24 0.61
C ASP A 59 9.24 7.71 0.48
N PRO A 60 10.34 6.93 0.44
CA PRO A 60 10.26 5.50 0.19
C PRO A 60 9.44 4.76 1.26
N HIS A 61 9.40 5.27 2.50
CA HIS A 61 8.66 4.63 3.57
C HIS A 61 7.16 4.69 3.33
N THR A 62 6.62 5.88 3.03
CA THR A 62 5.20 6.07 2.71
C THR A 62 4.81 5.27 1.47
N ALA A 63 5.63 5.26 0.42
CA ALA A 63 5.36 4.47 -0.78
C ALA A 63 5.28 2.96 -0.49
N ASN A 64 6.22 2.42 0.30
CA ASN A 64 6.18 1.00 0.68
C ASN A 64 4.98 0.68 1.56
N LEU A 65 4.60 1.55 2.50
CA LEU A 65 3.47 1.35 3.40
C LEU A 65 2.16 1.23 2.61
N LEU A 66 1.90 2.17 1.71
CA LEU A 66 0.68 2.17 0.90
C LEU A 66 0.68 1.06 -0.14
N ALA A 67 1.81 0.80 -0.80
CA ALA A 67 1.93 -0.30 -1.76
C ALA A 67 1.70 -1.66 -1.10
N SER A 68 2.38 -1.93 0.03
CA SER A 68 2.24 -3.22 0.72
C SER A 68 0.83 -3.40 1.28
N TYR A 69 0.17 -2.33 1.69
CA TYR A 69 -1.23 -2.38 2.08
C TYR A 69 -2.17 -2.77 0.95
N CYS A 70 -2.10 -2.06 -0.17
CA CYS A 70 -2.92 -2.37 -1.33
C CYS A 70 -2.66 -3.80 -1.81
N ALA A 71 -1.40 -4.22 -1.87
CA ALA A 71 -1.01 -5.48 -2.48
C ALA A 71 -1.12 -6.71 -1.56
N SER A 72 -0.93 -6.56 -0.25
CA SER A 72 -0.93 -7.67 0.71
C SER A 72 -2.15 -7.62 1.64
N ALA A 73 -2.28 -6.58 2.46
CA ALA A 73 -3.32 -6.53 3.50
C ALA A 73 -4.73 -6.55 2.88
N ILE A 74 -4.90 -5.84 1.77
CA ILE A 74 -6.16 -5.82 1.02
C ILE A 74 -6.14 -6.83 -0.13
N GLY A 75 -5.10 -6.81 -0.96
CA GLY A 75 -5.02 -7.62 -2.18
C GLY A 75 -4.92 -9.14 -1.99
N GLN A 76 -4.65 -9.63 -0.77
CA GLN A 76 -4.67 -11.06 -0.46
C GLN A 76 -5.81 -11.48 0.47
N ALA A 77 -6.77 -10.59 0.72
CA ALA A 77 -8.02 -10.99 1.35
C ALA A 77 -8.69 -12.08 0.52
N ALA A 78 -9.40 -13.00 1.19
CA ALA A 78 -10.15 -14.05 0.49
C ALA A 78 -11.12 -13.40 -0.53
N PRO A 79 -11.14 -13.86 -1.79
CA PRO A 79 -12.07 -13.31 -2.78
C PRO A 79 -13.50 -13.42 -2.27
N SER A 80 -14.26 -12.33 -2.40
CA SER A 80 -15.70 -12.30 -2.18
C SER A 80 -16.39 -11.64 -3.36
N GLU A 81 -17.59 -12.12 -3.68
CA GLU A 81 -18.44 -11.55 -4.75
C GLU A 81 -19.39 -10.45 -4.19
N ASP A 82 -19.10 -9.93 -3.01
CA ASP A 82 -19.85 -8.85 -2.39
C ASP A 82 -19.22 -7.48 -2.67
N ALA A 83 -19.92 -6.41 -2.29
CA ALA A 83 -19.45 -5.05 -2.48
C ALA A 83 -18.08 -4.78 -1.83
N ALA A 84 -17.75 -5.45 -0.71
CA ALA A 84 -16.44 -5.34 -0.10
C ALA A 84 -15.36 -5.96 -0.97
N GLY A 85 -15.64 -7.10 -1.62
CA GLY A 85 -14.74 -7.76 -2.56
C GLY A 85 -14.39 -6.88 -3.75
N GLU A 86 -15.39 -6.22 -4.34
CA GLU A 86 -15.20 -5.25 -5.43
C GLU A 86 -14.31 -4.08 -5.01
N VAL A 87 -14.59 -3.46 -3.86
CA VAL A 87 -13.77 -2.36 -3.30
C VAL A 87 -12.34 -2.82 -3.04
N ARG A 88 -12.14 -4.02 -2.47
CA ARG A 88 -10.81 -4.57 -2.21
C ARG A 88 -10.04 -4.80 -3.51
N ALA A 89 -10.70 -5.26 -4.57
CA ALA A 89 -10.07 -5.47 -5.87
C ALA A 89 -9.54 -4.14 -6.45
N GLU A 90 -10.34 -3.08 -6.41
CA GLU A 90 -9.92 -1.75 -6.90
C GLU A 90 -8.78 -1.13 -6.06
N ILE A 91 -8.81 -1.30 -4.74
CA ILE A 91 -7.69 -0.89 -3.87
C ILE A 91 -6.45 -1.71 -4.21
N ALA A 92 -6.58 -3.03 -4.43
CA ALA A 92 -5.45 -3.88 -4.78
C ALA A 92 -4.80 -3.47 -6.11
N ASP A 93 -5.60 -3.07 -7.10
CA ASP A 93 -5.12 -2.55 -8.38
C ASP A 93 -4.27 -1.28 -8.23
N CYS A 94 -4.48 -0.50 -7.16
CA CYS A 94 -3.67 0.69 -6.88
C CYS A 94 -2.20 0.35 -6.60
N ALA A 95 -1.90 -0.86 -6.11
CA ALA A 95 -0.52 -1.27 -5.84
C ALA A 95 0.37 -1.14 -7.09
N ARG A 96 -0.16 -1.40 -8.29
CA ARG A 96 0.61 -1.35 -9.54
C ARG A 96 1.19 0.04 -9.80
N TRP A 97 0.39 1.10 -9.70
CA TRP A 97 0.87 2.46 -9.98
C TRP A 97 1.72 2.99 -8.82
N ILE A 98 1.39 2.66 -7.57
CA ILE A 98 2.21 3.07 -6.41
C ILE A 98 3.62 2.49 -6.52
N VAL A 99 3.76 1.19 -6.81
CA VAL A 99 5.07 0.55 -6.95
C VAL A 99 5.83 1.13 -8.16
N ARG A 100 5.15 1.37 -9.28
CA ARG A 100 5.80 1.87 -10.50
C ARG A 100 6.32 3.29 -10.35
N ASP A 101 5.48 4.16 -9.78
CA ASP A 101 5.67 5.61 -9.90
C ASP A 101 6.30 6.21 -8.63
N HIS A 102 6.17 5.54 -7.48
CA HIS A 102 6.58 6.09 -6.18
C HIS A 102 7.60 5.24 -5.42
N MET A 103 7.68 3.92 -5.63
CA MET A 103 8.66 3.09 -4.92
C MET A 103 10.06 3.20 -5.53
N THR A 104 10.98 3.82 -4.79
CA THR A 104 12.39 3.95 -5.16
C THR A 104 13.32 3.01 -4.39
N GLU A 105 12.89 2.60 -3.19
CA GLU A 105 13.59 1.64 -2.33
C GLU A 105 12.60 0.58 -1.83
N LEU A 106 13.09 -0.59 -1.44
CA LEU A 106 12.27 -1.63 -0.83
C LEU A 106 12.49 -1.61 0.68
N HIS A 107 11.40 -1.53 1.46
CA HIS A 107 11.43 -1.58 2.93
C HIS A 107 10.79 -2.88 3.42
N PRO A 108 11.57 -3.97 3.61
CA PRO A 108 11.01 -5.31 3.81
C PRO A 108 10.12 -5.46 5.05
N LEU A 109 10.36 -4.69 6.11
CA LEU A 109 9.56 -4.76 7.33
C LEU A 109 8.09 -4.38 7.10
N LEU A 110 7.82 -3.38 6.25
CA LEU A 110 6.45 -2.95 5.94
C LEU A 110 5.68 -4.04 5.20
N TRP A 111 6.34 -4.76 4.29
CA TRP A 111 5.76 -5.89 3.58
C TRP A 111 5.55 -7.10 4.49
N ALA A 112 6.47 -7.36 5.43
CA ALA A 112 6.31 -8.43 6.42
C ALA A 112 5.12 -8.20 7.36
N HIS A 113 4.87 -6.93 7.74
CA HIS A 113 3.69 -6.54 8.52
C HIS A 113 2.41 -6.62 7.69
N ALA A 114 2.42 -6.12 6.46
CA ALA A 114 1.25 -6.16 5.58
C ALA A 114 0.78 -7.60 5.28
N ALA A 115 1.73 -8.53 5.09
CA ALA A 115 1.45 -9.96 4.95
C ALA A 115 0.75 -10.59 6.16
N ARG A 116 0.71 -9.88 7.29
CA ARG A 116 0.00 -10.27 8.51
C ARG A 116 -1.15 -9.32 8.84
N GLY A 117 -1.67 -8.60 7.84
CA GLY A 117 -2.78 -7.67 7.99
C GLY A 117 -2.44 -6.44 8.85
N PHE A 118 -1.16 -6.02 8.88
CA PHE A 118 -0.67 -4.96 9.75
C PHE A 118 -0.99 -5.16 11.24
N ASP A 119 -0.92 -6.41 11.72
CA ASP A 119 -1.03 -6.68 13.16
C ASP A 119 0.07 -5.92 13.95
N ASN A 120 -0.33 -4.81 14.55
CA ASN A 120 0.53 -3.95 15.37
C ASN A 120 0.94 -4.62 16.70
N ASN A 121 0.24 -5.69 17.11
CA ASN A 121 0.56 -6.46 18.31
C ASN A 121 1.46 -7.67 18.01
N LEU A 122 1.88 -7.83 16.75
CA LEU A 122 2.69 -8.97 16.33
C LEU A 122 4.01 -9.02 17.08
N ARG A 123 4.23 -10.12 17.81
CA ARG A 123 5.52 -10.37 18.48
C ARG A 123 6.55 -10.92 17.50
N VAL A 124 7.46 -10.05 17.04
CA VAL A 124 8.57 -10.42 16.16
C VAL A 124 9.73 -10.97 16.99
N ARG A 125 9.96 -12.29 16.91
CA ARG A 125 11.07 -12.95 17.63
C ARG A 125 12.44 -12.71 17.01
N SER A 126 12.50 -12.51 15.69
CA SER A 126 13.74 -12.29 14.95
C SER A 126 13.49 -11.26 13.85
N PRO A 127 13.97 -10.01 14.03
CA PRO A 127 13.79 -8.94 13.05
C PRO A 127 14.37 -9.27 11.67
N SER A 128 15.53 -9.96 11.62
CA SER A 128 16.18 -10.34 10.37
C SER A 128 15.37 -11.36 9.57
N ARG A 129 14.86 -12.41 10.21
CA ARG A 129 13.99 -13.40 9.54
C ARG A 129 12.66 -12.78 9.11
N PHE A 130 12.13 -11.89 9.91
CA PHE A 130 10.89 -11.18 9.59
C PHE A 130 11.08 -10.28 8.36
N ALA A 131 12.15 -9.48 8.33
CA ALA A 131 12.52 -8.69 7.16
C ALA A 131 12.78 -9.54 5.92
N ALA A 132 13.48 -10.69 6.05
CA ALA A 132 13.68 -11.61 4.94
C ALA A 132 12.35 -12.10 4.35
N SER A 133 11.39 -12.50 5.20
CA SER A 133 10.05 -12.92 4.75
C SER A 133 9.30 -11.79 4.04
N GLY A 134 9.41 -10.55 4.51
CA GLY A 134 8.79 -9.41 3.84
C GLY A 134 9.45 -9.06 2.51
N ARG A 135 10.76 -9.26 2.38
CA ARG A 135 11.47 -9.09 1.10
C ARG A 135 11.01 -10.14 0.10
N GLU A 136 10.95 -11.40 0.49
CA GLU A 136 10.44 -12.50 -0.36
C GLU A 136 9.02 -12.20 -0.83
N GLU A 137 8.16 -11.78 0.10
CA GLU A 137 6.77 -11.45 -0.20
C GLU A 137 6.62 -10.27 -1.16
N ALA A 138 7.34 -9.17 -0.90
CA ALA A 138 7.36 -8.01 -1.78
C ALA A 138 7.80 -8.39 -3.19
N MET A 139 8.90 -9.14 -3.32
CA MET A 139 9.42 -9.54 -4.62
C MET A 139 8.45 -10.45 -5.36
N ARG A 140 7.78 -11.38 -4.67
CA ARG A 140 6.74 -12.25 -5.26
C ARG A 140 5.60 -11.41 -5.85
N ILE A 141 5.06 -10.48 -5.06
CA ILE A 141 3.92 -9.66 -5.50
C ILE A 141 4.32 -8.72 -6.62
N ILE A 142 5.43 -8.00 -6.48
CA ILE A 142 5.89 -7.03 -7.47
C ILE A 142 6.21 -7.71 -8.80
N THR A 143 6.81 -8.92 -8.76
CA THR A 143 7.03 -9.72 -9.97
C THR A 143 5.71 -10.10 -10.64
N GLY A 144 4.68 -10.46 -9.87
CA GLY A 144 3.33 -10.71 -10.41
C GLY A 144 2.71 -9.46 -11.03
N LEU A 145 2.80 -8.30 -10.37
CA LEU A 145 2.28 -7.03 -10.88
C LEU A 145 2.89 -6.64 -12.23
N PHE A 146 4.17 -6.93 -12.45
CA PHE A 146 4.90 -6.56 -13.67
C PHE A 146 5.30 -7.76 -14.54
N GLN A 147 4.57 -8.87 -14.44
CA GLN A 147 4.90 -10.09 -15.16
C GLN A 147 5.05 -9.86 -16.68
N ARG A 148 4.12 -9.13 -17.29
CA ARG A 148 4.16 -8.81 -18.73
C ARG A 148 5.41 -8.01 -19.12
N GLU A 149 5.79 -7.05 -18.29
CA GLU A 149 6.99 -6.26 -18.48
C GLU A 149 8.28 -7.08 -18.32
N ILE A 150 8.28 -8.03 -17.39
CA ILE A 150 9.39 -8.95 -17.14
C ILE A 150 9.55 -9.96 -18.29
N GLU A 151 8.43 -10.49 -18.80
CA GLU A 151 8.40 -11.35 -20.00
C GLU A 151 8.93 -10.59 -21.24
N ALA A 152 8.74 -9.27 -21.29
CA ALA A 152 9.33 -8.40 -22.31
C ALA A 152 10.81 -8.04 -22.05
N GLY A 153 11.47 -8.68 -21.07
CA GLY A 153 12.89 -8.52 -20.76
C GLY A 153 13.23 -7.37 -19.80
N LYS A 154 12.23 -6.68 -19.23
CA LYS A 154 12.49 -5.65 -18.21
C LYS A 154 12.81 -6.29 -16.86
N ARG A 155 13.50 -5.54 -16.00
CA ARG A 155 13.85 -5.99 -14.64
C ARG A 155 13.38 -4.98 -13.61
N VAL A 156 12.83 -5.48 -12.51
CA VAL A 156 12.56 -4.67 -11.31
C VAL A 156 13.84 -4.66 -10.48
N ILE A 157 14.36 -3.46 -10.19
CA ILE A 157 15.57 -3.26 -9.40
C ILE A 157 15.25 -2.25 -8.30
N PHE A 158 15.33 -2.70 -7.04
CA PHE A 158 15.35 -1.81 -5.90
C PHE A 158 16.79 -1.70 -5.41
N THR A 159 17.37 -0.51 -5.49
CA THR A 159 18.68 -0.22 -4.92
C THR A 159 18.50 0.18 -3.47
N GLU A 160 19.21 -0.47 -2.53
CA GLU A 160 19.23 -0.01 -1.15
C GLU A 160 19.85 1.40 -1.07
N GLY A 161 19.07 2.38 -0.61
CA GLY A 161 19.55 3.57 0.06
C GLY A 161 20.15 4.71 -0.76
N ARG A 162 20.49 4.58 -2.06
CA ARG A 162 20.95 5.72 -2.89
C ARG A 162 20.70 5.53 -4.38
N ARG A 163 20.29 6.61 -5.06
CA ARG A 163 20.50 6.78 -6.51
C ARG A 163 21.98 6.52 -6.84
N GLN A 164 22.26 5.52 -7.67
CA GLN A 164 23.51 5.43 -8.42
C GLN A 164 23.19 5.61 -9.89
N ILE A 165 23.67 6.70 -10.48
CA ILE A 165 23.80 6.83 -11.93
C ILE A 165 25.15 6.20 -12.27
N ALA A 166 25.14 4.99 -12.80
CA ALA A 166 26.32 4.42 -13.43
C ALA A 166 26.32 4.83 -14.91
N LEU A 167 27.41 5.49 -15.34
CA LEU A 167 27.71 5.65 -16.76
C LEU A 167 28.14 4.30 -17.34
N PRO A 168 27.90 4.03 -18.63
CA PRO A 168 28.42 2.84 -19.28
C PRO A 168 29.95 2.84 -19.25
N GLY A 169 30.52 1.69 -18.91
CA GLY A 169 31.93 1.38 -19.17
C GLY A 169 32.14 0.93 -20.60
#